data_AF-A0A5M9GZ06-F1
#
_entry.id   AF-A0A5M9GZ06-F1
#
_cell.length_a   1.000
_cell.length_b   1.000
_cell.length_c   1.000
_cell.angle_alpha   90.00
_cell.angle_beta   90.00
_cell.angle_gamma   90.00
#
_symmetry.space_group_name_H-M   'P 1'
#
loop_
_entity.id
_entity.type
_entity.pdbx_description
1 polymer ?
#
loop_
_entity_poly.entity_id
_entity_poly.type
_entity_poly.pdbx_seq_one_letter_code
_entity_poly.pdbx_strand_id
1 'polypeptide(L)'
;MGRDNKDIVKRKVYRSKWEKGLVITERIPRNIDPFIAGMIVGFTMGEGSFYVRIGQSKTYTCGYSIQPAFSITLKRSDKKFLTFIRKKLKCGKVTVRKNVVEYTVVNFTDIVEVIIPFFSKYPLKNVKAKDFLFFKIVCYKIMNGEAKRKEGIKKILSIRKYMNDGGTKIRKYQDLYKEDDL
;
A
#
# COMPACT_ATOMS: atom_id res chain seq x y z
N MET A 1 14.08 -1.89 -30.94
CA MET A 1 15.00 -1.43 -29.88
C MET A 1 14.44 -1.82 -28.52
N GLY A 2 14.99 -2.88 -27.92
CA GLY A 2 14.55 -3.38 -26.62
C GLY A 2 14.96 -2.41 -25.51
N ARG A 3 13.99 -1.92 -24.74
CA ARG A 3 14.26 -1.09 -23.56
C ARG A 3 14.75 -1.99 -22.43
N ASP A 4 15.99 -1.75 -22.03
CA ASP A 4 16.74 -2.43 -20.98
C ASP A 4 15.93 -2.64 -19.70
N ASN A 5 15.79 -3.91 -19.34
CA ASN A 5 15.13 -4.44 -18.14
C ASN A 5 15.96 -4.23 -16.85
N LYS A 6 16.81 -3.19 -16.83
CA LYS A 6 17.82 -2.99 -15.77
C LYS A 6 17.18 -2.55 -14.44
N ASP A 7 16.04 -1.86 -14.43
CA ASP A 7 15.46 -1.34 -13.18
C ASP A 7 14.71 -2.40 -12.35
N ILE A 8 14.64 -3.65 -12.80
CA ILE A 8 13.83 -4.70 -12.17
C ILE A 8 14.72 -5.70 -11.42
N VAL A 9 14.56 -5.79 -10.10
CA VAL A 9 15.22 -6.79 -9.26
C VAL A 9 14.21 -7.84 -8.83
N LYS A 10 14.39 -9.09 -9.23
CA LYS A 10 13.58 -10.20 -8.72
C LYS A 10 14.31 -10.89 -7.58
N ARG A 11 13.65 -11.03 -6.43
CA ARG A 11 14.16 -11.81 -5.31
C ARG A 11 13.11 -12.72 -4.72
N LYS A 12 13.51 -13.93 -4.33
CA LYS A 12 12.71 -14.77 -3.44
C LYS A 12 12.87 -14.27 -2.01
N VAL A 13 11.76 -14.16 -1.30
CA VAL A 13 11.78 -13.75 0.11
C VAL A 13 11.44 -14.94 1.00
N TYR A 14 12.27 -15.12 2.04
CA TYR A 14 12.14 -16.16 3.05
C TYR A 14 12.16 -15.60 4.48
N ARG A 15 12.27 -14.27 4.63
CA ARG A 15 12.61 -13.61 5.89
C ARG A 15 11.50 -13.65 6.93
N SER A 16 10.24 -13.79 6.53
CA SER A 16 9.10 -13.86 7.44
C SER A 16 8.08 -14.90 7.02
N LYS A 17 7.30 -15.40 7.99
CA LYS A 17 6.24 -16.39 7.74
C LYS A 17 5.20 -15.95 6.69
N TRP A 18 5.03 -14.64 6.52
CA TRP A 18 4.09 -14.04 5.57
C TRP A 18 4.70 -13.81 4.18
N GLU A 19 6.02 -13.74 4.10
CA GLU A 19 6.75 -13.55 2.85
C GLU A 19 7.25 -14.88 2.25
N LYS A 20 7.23 -15.97 3.02
CA LYS A 20 7.86 -17.24 2.66
C LYS A 20 7.36 -17.75 1.30
N GLY A 21 8.29 -17.87 0.35
CA GLY A 21 8.03 -18.41 -0.98
C GLY A 21 7.52 -17.37 -1.99
N LEU A 22 7.32 -16.11 -1.59
CA LEU A 22 6.99 -15.04 -2.52
C LEU A 22 8.20 -14.68 -3.39
N VAL A 23 7.95 -14.60 -4.69
CA VAL A 23 8.85 -13.93 -5.63
C VAL A 23 8.41 -12.47 -5.71
N ILE A 24 9.25 -11.57 -5.21
CA ILE A 24 9.00 -10.13 -5.29
C ILE A 24 9.83 -9.56 -6.43
N THR A 25 9.14 -8.88 -7.33
CA THR A 25 9.73 -8.05 -8.37
C THR A 25 9.79 -6.63 -7.84
N GLU A 26 10.98 -6.07 -7.63
CA GLU A 26 11.16 -4.70 -7.19
C GLU A 26 11.46 -3.82 -8.39
N ARG A 27 10.70 -2.73 -8.55
CA ARG A 27 10.84 -1.71 -9.60
C ARG A 27 11.15 -0.34 -9.04
N ILE A 28 11.78 -0.26 -7.86
CA ILE A 28 12.27 1.01 -7.34
C ILE A 28 13.33 1.54 -8.31
N PRO A 29 13.26 2.80 -8.76
CA PRO A 29 14.31 3.40 -9.57
C PRO A 29 15.68 3.28 -8.91
N ARG A 30 16.69 2.86 -9.69
CA ARG A 30 18.09 2.84 -9.22
C ARG A 30 18.52 4.27 -8.89
N ASN A 31 19.28 4.44 -7.81
CA ASN A 31 19.87 5.72 -7.40
C ASN A 31 18.87 6.85 -7.13
N ILE A 32 17.77 6.57 -6.42
CA ILE A 32 17.03 7.66 -5.77
C ILE A 32 17.98 8.36 -4.81
N ASP A 33 18.22 9.64 -5.09
CA ASP A 33 19.00 10.54 -4.24
C ASP A 33 18.51 10.47 -2.78
N PRO A 34 19.40 10.33 -1.78
CA PRO A 34 19.01 10.19 -0.38
C PRO A 34 18.17 11.34 0.15
N PHE A 35 18.42 12.58 -0.30
CA PHE A 35 17.62 13.74 0.10
C PHE A 35 16.20 13.63 -0.46
N ILE A 36 16.04 13.26 -1.73
CA ILE A 36 14.71 13.00 -2.33
C ILE A 36 13.99 11.86 -1.60
N ALA A 37 14.69 10.77 -1.28
CA ALA A 37 14.10 9.66 -0.53
C ALA A 37 13.63 10.12 0.86
N GLY A 38 14.47 10.88 1.57
CA GLY A 38 14.15 11.49 2.86
C GLY A 38 12.95 12.43 2.79
N MET A 39 12.84 13.25 1.74
CA MET A 39 11.65 14.10 1.51
C MET A 39 10.38 13.26 1.37
N ILE A 40 10.38 12.22 0.53
CA ILE A 40 9.20 11.36 0.35
C ILE A 40 8.81 10.70 1.68
N VAL A 41 9.78 10.21 2.45
CA VAL A 41 9.57 9.62 3.78
C VAL A 41 8.97 10.65 4.74
N GLY A 42 9.56 11.85 4.83
CA GLY A 42 9.09 12.92 5.73
C GLY A 42 7.67 13.39 5.41
N PHE A 43 7.36 13.62 4.13
CA PHE A 43 6.00 13.96 3.72
C PHE A 43 5.02 12.81 3.96
N THR A 44 5.47 11.56 3.83
CA THR A 44 4.63 10.41 4.17
C THR A 44 4.37 10.33 5.68
N MET A 45 5.36 10.66 6.51
CA MET A 45 5.21 10.68 7.96
C MET A 45 4.16 11.69 8.42
N GLY A 46 4.06 12.86 7.77
CA GLY A 46 3.03 13.88 8.05
C GLY A 46 1.69 13.62 7.36
N GLU A 47 1.71 13.57 6.03
CA GLU A 47 0.51 13.68 5.16
C GLU A 47 0.18 12.38 4.41
N GLY A 48 0.97 11.33 4.62
CA GLY A 48 0.81 10.04 3.99
C GLY A 48 -0.15 9.10 4.73
N SER A 49 -0.76 8.18 3.98
CA SER A 49 -1.61 7.13 4.54
C SER A 49 -1.46 5.82 3.78
N PHE A 50 -1.31 4.73 4.54
CA PHE A 50 -1.43 3.35 4.06
C PHE A 50 -2.76 2.79 4.55
N TYR A 51 -3.60 2.33 3.62
CA TYR A 51 -4.92 1.84 3.99
C TYR A 51 -5.39 0.76 3.03
N VAL A 52 -6.37 -0.01 3.49
CA VAL A 52 -7.02 -1.06 2.70
C VAL A 52 -8.49 -0.69 2.59
N ARG A 53 -8.98 -0.47 1.36
CA ARG A 53 -10.40 -0.29 1.08
C ARG A 53 -11.06 -1.66 0.95
N ILE A 54 -12.27 -1.76 1.47
CA ILE A 54 -13.10 -2.95 1.34
C ILE A 54 -14.44 -2.54 0.78
N GLY A 55 -14.85 -3.16 -0.32
CA GLY A 55 -16.16 -2.96 -0.94
C GLY A 55 -16.90 -4.28 -1.02
N GLN A 56 -18.22 -4.26 -0.92
CA GLN A 56 -19.03 -5.40 -1.35
C GLN A 56 -18.97 -5.49 -2.87
N SER A 57 -18.89 -6.70 -3.40
CA SER A 57 -18.85 -6.92 -4.83
C SER A 57 -19.40 -8.28 -5.20
N LYS A 58 -20.45 -8.29 -6.02
CA LYS A 58 -21.09 -9.51 -6.52
C LYS A 58 -20.23 -10.26 -7.54
N THR A 59 -19.19 -9.63 -8.08
CA THR A 59 -18.29 -10.25 -9.08
C THR A 59 -17.18 -11.08 -8.45
N TYR A 60 -16.94 -10.94 -7.13
CA TYR A 60 -15.97 -11.74 -6.40
C TYR A 60 -16.68 -12.91 -5.72
N THR A 61 -16.14 -14.12 -5.85
CA THR A 61 -16.69 -15.35 -5.23
C THR A 61 -16.85 -15.21 -3.71
N CYS A 62 -15.96 -14.44 -3.09
CA CYS A 62 -15.97 -14.17 -1.66
C CYS A 62 -16.92 -13.04 -1.23
N GLY A 63 -17.56 -12.33 -2.18
CA GLY A 63 -18.50 -11.24 -1.95
C GLY A 63 -17.87 -9.86 -1.68
N TYR A 64 -16.54 -9.76 -1.65
CA TYR A 64 -15.83 -8.54 -1.29
C TYR A 64 -14.65 -8.23 -2.21
N SER A 65 -14.46 -6.95 -2.53
CA SER A 65 -13.25 -6.42 -3.12
C SER A 65 -12.31 -5.87 -2.03
N ILE A 66 -11.06 -6.31 -2.06
CA ILE A 66 -10.00 -5.86 -1.15
C ILE A 66 -8.98 -5.06 -1.97
N GLN A 67 -8.86 -3.76 -1.70
CA GLN A 67 -8.01 -2.86 -2.45
C GLN A 67 -7.07 -2.09 -1.51
N PRO A 68 -5.81 -2.55 -1.36
CA PRO A 68 -4.76 -1.76 -0.75
C PRO A 68 -4.54 -0.46 -1.53
N ALA A 69 -4.23 0.63 -0.83
CA ALA A 69 -3.82 1.87 -1.44
C ALA A 69 -2.89 2.67 -0.53
N PHE A 70 -2.04 3.47 -1.17
CA PHE A 70 -1.18 4.46 -0.55
C PHE A 70 -1.56 5.84 -1.10
N SER A 71 -1.59 6.87 -0.24
CA SER A 71 -1.74 8.24 -0.69
C SER A 71 -0.97 9.26 0.13
N ILE A 72 -0.69 10.41 -0.50
CA ILE A 72 -0.26 11.66 0.14
C ILE A 72 -1.23 12.74 -0.33
N THR A 73 -1.84 13.46 0.60
CA THR A 73 -2.79 14.54 0.29
C THR A 73 -2.23 15.87 0.76
N LEU A 74 -2.22 16.88 -0.10
CA LEU A 74 -1.72 18.22 0.21
C LEU A 74 -2.71 19.30 -0.26
N LYS A 75 -2.43 20.56 0.06
CA LYS A 75 -3.16 21.71 -0.49
C LYS A 75 -2.97 21.77 -2.00
N ARG A 76 -3.98 22.26 -2.72
CA ARG A 76 -3.96 22.32 -4.20
C ARG A 76 -2.75 23.05 -4.79
N SER A 77 -2.19 24.05 -4.07
CA SER A 77 -0.96 24.77 -4.45
C SER A 77 0.25 23.84 -4.62
N ASP A 78 0.28 22.72 -3.90
CA ASP A 78 1.42 21.80 -3.85
C ASP A 78 1.36 20.71 -4.95
N LYS A 79 0.52 20.90 -5.97
CA LYS A 79 0.38 19.96 -7.10
C LYS A 79 1.71 19.63 -7.76
N LYS A 80 2.59 20.63 -7.92
CA LYS A 80 3.92 20.45 -8.53
C LYS A 80 4.75 19.44 -7.74
N PHE A 81 4.67 19.49 -6.42
CA PHE A 81 5.40 18.59 -5.53
C PHE A 81 4.87 17.15 -5.62
N LEU A 82 3.55 16.93 -5.56
CA LEU A 82 3.00 15.58 -5.74
C LEU A 82 3.27 15.01 -7.14
N THR A 83 3.29 15.87 -8.16
CA THR A 83 3.70 15.47 -9.53
C THR A 83 5.18 15.06 -9.57
N PHE A 84 6.04 15.76 -8.84
CA PHE A 84 7.44 15.40 -8.68
C PHE A 84 7.61 14.04 -7.99
N ILE A 85 6.92 13.77 -6.88
CA ILE A 85 6.95 12.46 -6.20
C ILE A 85 6.51 11.35 -7.17
N ARG A 86 5.37 11.55 -7.86
CA ARG A 86 4.86 10.58 -8.85
C ARG A 86 5.89 10.28 -9.95
N LYS A 87 6.62 11.29 -10.44
CA LYS A 87 7.70 11.11 -11.41
C LYS A 87 8.90 10.35 -10.82
N LYS A 88 9.27 10.63 -9.57
CA LYS A 88 10.40 9.98 -8.89
C LYS A 88 10.12 8.51 -8.56
N LEU A 89 8.89 8.16 -8.17
CA LEU A 89 8.49 6.78 -7.92
C LEU A 89 8.06 6.03 -9.19
N LYS A 90 7.83 6.75 -10.31
CA LYS A 90 7.36 6.20 -11.59
C LYS A 90 6.07 5.36 -11.48
N CYS A 91 5.21 5.63 -10.48
CA CYS A 91 3.97 4.90 -10.25
C CYS A 91 2.86 5.80 -9.68
N GLY A 92 1.61 5.33 -9.78
CA GLY A 92 0.45 6.06 -9.27
C GLY A 92 0.01 7.28 -10.09
N LYS A 93 -0.98 7.99 -9.55
CA LYS A 93 -1.66 9.14 -10.18
C LYS A 93 -1.73 10.34 -9.24
N VAL A 94 -1.76 11.54 -9.83
CA VAL A 94 -2.02 12.79 -9.09
C VAL A 94 -3.36 13.34 -9.54
N THR A 95 -4.30 13.45 -8.61
CA THR A 95 -5.64 13.95 -8.85
C THR A 95 -5.85 15.26 -8.10
N VAL A 96 -6.38 16.26 -8.79
CA VAL A 96 -6.79 17.53 -8.16
C VAL A 96 -8.27 17.42 -7.81
N ARG A 97 -8.60 17.76 -6.56
CA ARG A 97 -9.98 18.00 -6.10
C ARG A 97 -10.11 19.47 -5.71
N LYS A 98 -11.28 19.90 -5.24
CA LYS A 98 -11.64 21.32 -4.97
C LYS A 98 -10.47 22.13 -4.38
N ASN A 99 -10.07 21.81 -3.14
CA ASN A 99 -9.02 22.54 -2.40
C ASN A 99 -7.77 21.71 -2.12
N VAL A 100 -7.73 20.44 -2.56
CA VAL A 100 -6.65 19.50 -2.26
C VAL A 100 -6.14 18.83 -3.53
N VAL A 101 -4.90 18.35 -3.46
CA VAL A 101 -4.29 17.49 -4.47
C VAL A 101 -3.85 16.20 -3.79
N GLU A 102 -4.11 15.08 -4.45
CA GLU A 102 -3.86 13.74 -3.89
C GLU A 102 -2.95 12.97 -4.85
N TYR A 103 -1.82 12.48 -4.35
CA TYR A 103 -1.04 11.43 -4.98
C TYR A 103 -1.56 10.11 -4.48
N THR A 104 -2.01 9.21 -5.36
CA THR A 104 -2.56 7.91 -4.99
C THR A 104 -1.92 6.79 -5.80
N VAL A 105 -1.57 5.71 -5.11
CA VAL A 105 -1.18 4.43 -5.71
C VAL A 105 -2.23 3.39 -5.33
N VAL A 106 -2.96 2.88 -6.33
CA VAL A 106 -4.04 1.89 -6.16
C VAL A 106 -3.78 0.62 -6.97
N ASN A 107 -2.96 0.72 -8.03
CA ASN A 107 -2.56 -0.44 -8.81
C ASN A 107 -1.77 -1.39 -7.90
N PHE A 108 -2.22 -2.64 -7.78
CA PHE A 108 -1.64 -3.60 -6.86
C PHE A 108 -0.19 -3.95 -7.21
N THR A 109 0.13 -4.05 -8.51
CA THR A 109 1.50 -4.24 -8.99
C THR A 109 2.40 -3.08 -8.56
N ASP A 110 1.98 -1.83 -8.73
CA ASP A 110 2.75 -0.67 -8.25
C ASP A 110 2.95 -0.68 -6.72
N ILE A 111 1.96 -1.13 -5.95
CA ILE A 111 2.06 -1.23 -4.49
C ILE A 111 3.14 -2.26 -4.10
N VAL A 112 3.06 -3.46 -4.66
CA VAL A 112 3.95 -4.57 -4.34
C VAL A 112 5.36 -4.34 -4.85
N GLU A 113 5.49 -3.76 -6.04
CA GLU A 113 6.77 -3.67 -6.73
C GLU A 113 7.50 -2.34 -6.50
N VAL A 114 6.80 -1.27 -6.11
CA VAL A 114 7.41 0.06 -5.89
C VAL A 114 7.24 0.53 -4.45
N ILE A 115 6.01 0.62 -3.95
CA ILE A 115 5.73 1.26 -2.66
C ILE A 115 6.28 0.43 -1.49
N ILE A 116 5.97 -0.86 -1.43
CA ILE A 116 6.48 -1.75 -0.39
C ILE A 116 8.01 -1.80 -0.39
N PRO A 117 8.68 -2.01 -1.54
CA PRO A 117 10.13 -1.99 -1.60
C PRO A 117 10.72 -0.64 -1.19
N PHE A 118 10.14 0.49 -1.63
CA PHE A 118 10.63 1.83 -1.30
C PHE A 118 10.64 2.06 0.21
N PHE A 119 9.52 1.83 0.90
CA PHE A 119 9.43 2.03 2.35
C PHE A 119 10.09 0.90 3.16
N SER A 120 10.41 -0.24 2.54
CA SER A 120 11.28 -1.26 3.15
C SER A 120 12.76 -0.82 3.12
N LYS A 121 13.16 -0.09 2.07
CA LYS A 121 14.52 0.45 1.92
C LYS A 121 14.73 1.74 2.72
N TYR A 122 13.71 2.61 2.75
CA TYR A 122 13.70 3.88 3.46
C TYR A 122 12.57 3.88 4.51
N PRO A 123 12.82 3.32 5.70
CA PRO A 123 11.79 3.09 6.70
C PRO A 123 11.29 4.38 7.34
N LEU A 124 9.97 4.45 7.56
CA LEU A 124 9.32 5.49 8.36
C LEU A 124 9.78 5.41 9.82
N LYS A 125 9.88 6.56 10.49
CA LYS A 125 10.38 6.68 11.87
C LYS A 125 9.33 7.22 12.86
N ASN A 126 8.05 7.13 12.52
CA ASN A 126 6.93 7.51 13.39
C ASN A 126 5.87 6.40 13.49
N VAL A 127 4.73 6.73 14.09
CA VAL A 127 3.58 5.82 14.28
C VAL A 127 3.10 5.14 12.99
N LYS A 128 3.25 5.79 11.82
CA LYS A 128 2.85 5.22 10.51
C LYS A 128 3.73 4.05 10.05
N ALA A 129 4.89 3.82 10.69
CA ALA A 129 5.70 2.63 10.44
C ALA A 129 4.93 1.34 10.77
N LYS A 130 4.10 1.36 11.81
CA LYS A 130 3.20 0.25 12.18
C LYS A 130 2.14 0.01 11.09
N ASP A 131 1.53 1.08 10.58
CA ASP A 131 0.54 0.99 9.50
C ASP A 131 1.14 0.42 8.22
N PHE A 132 2.34 0.88 7.86
CA PHE A 132 3.08 0.34 6.73
C PHE A 132 3.37 -1.16 6.90
N LEU A 133 3.78 -1.59 8.10
CA LEU A 133 4.06 -3.00 8.37
C LEU A 133 2.81 -3.87 8.17
N PHE A 134 1.67 -3.49 8.74
CA PHE A 134 0.41 -4.21 8.56
C PHE A 134 -0.08 -4.16 7.11
N PHE A 135 0.03 -3.01 6.46
CA PHE A 135 -0.28 -2.85 5.05
C PHE A 135 0.54 -3.80 4.16
N LYS A 136 1.85 -3.90 4.41
CA LYS A 136 2.76 -4.82 3.73
C LYS A 136 2.33 -6.27 3.92
N ILE A 137 2.02 -6.68 5.16
CA ILE A 137 1.53 -8.03 5.45
C ILE A 137 0.23 -8.32 4.69
N VAL A 138 -0.74 -7.40 4.70
CA VAL A 138 -2.00 -7.56 3.96
C VAL A 138 -1.74 -7.73 2.46
N CYS A 139 -0.85 -6.93 1.87
CA CYS A 139 -0.51 -7.06 0.46
C CYS A 139 0.05 -8.44 0.13
N TYR A 140 0.91 -9.00 0.97
CA TYR A 140 1.45 -10.34 0.76
C TYR A 140 0.41 -11.45 0.91
N LYS A 141 -0.55 -11.31 1.82
CA LYS A 141 -1.71 -12.21 1.89
C LYS A 141 -2.53 -12.18 0.60
N ILE A 142 -2.74 -10.99 0.03
CA ILE A 142 -3.44 -10.82 -1.24
C ILE A 142 -2.63 -11.47 -2.38
N MET A 143 -1.31 -11.28 -2.43
CA MET A 143 -0.43 -11.94 -3.41
C MET A 143 -0.53 -13.47 -3.35
N ASN A 144 -0.61 -14.04 -2.14
CA ASN A 144 -0.80 -15.47 -1.91
C ASN A 144 -2.24 -15.97 -2.20
N GLY A 145 -3.11 -15.11 -2.74
CA GLY A 145 -4.48 -15.46 -3.10
C GLY A 145 -5.43 -15.61 -1.90
N GLU A 146 -5.05 -15.20 -0.69
CA GLU A 146 -5.93 -15.33 0.48
C GLU A 146 -7.22 -14.51 0.33
N ALA A 147 -7.18 -13.38 -0.39
CA ALA A 147 -8.35 -12.54 -0.63
C ALA A 147 -9.43 -13.19 -1.55
N LYS A 148 -9.17 -14.37 -2.12
CA LYS A 148 -10.13 -15.11 -2.94
C LYS A 148 -11.13 -15.94 -2.13
N ARG A 149 -10.88 -16.14 -0.83
CA ARG A 149 -11.69 -16.98 0.07
C ARG A 149 -12.08 -16.22 1.34
N LYS A 150 -13.22 -16.60 1.93
CA LYS A 150 -13.78 -15.91 3.10
C LYS A 150 -12.82 -15.92 4.29
N GLU A 151 -12.19 -17.06 4.58
CA GLU A 151 -11.25 -17.23 5.70
C GLU A 151 -10.01 -16.35 5.53
N GLY A 152 -9.54 -16.18 4.30
CA GLY A 152 -8.41 -15.30 4.00
C GLY A 152 -8.78 -13.83 4.13
N ILE A 153 -10.01 -13.44 3.80
CA ILE A 153 -10.53 -12.10 4.05
C ILE A 153 -10.65 -11.83 5.55
N LYS A 154 -11.17 -12.77 6.35
CA LYS A 154 -11.20 -12.66 7.82
C LYS A 154 -9.79 -12.40 8.38
N LYS A 155 -8.79 -13.13 7.90
CA LYS A 155 -7.37 -12.90 8.27
C LYS A 155 -6.85 -11.53 7.85
N ILE A 156 -7.24 -11.03 6.68
CA ILE A 156 -6.87 -9.67 6.24
C ILE A 156 -7.52 -8.62 7.13
N LEU A 157 -8.78 -8.81 7.49
CA LEU A 157 -9.55 -7.90 8.35
C LEU A 157 -9.00 -7.85 9.78
N SER A 158 -8.64 -9.00 10.34
CA SER A 158 -8.06 -9.08 11.69
C SER A 158 -6.70 -8.38 11.78
N ILE A 159 -5.99 -8.19 10.66
CA ILE A 159 -4.79 -7.36 10.59
C ILE A 159 -5.16 -5.89 10.37
N ARG A 160 -6.07 -5.62 9.42
CA ARG A 160 -6.52 -4.27 9.06
C ARG A 160 -7.06 -3.50 10.26
N LYS A 161 -7.70 -4.15 11.24
CA LYS A 161 -8.24 -3.49 12.45
C LYS A 161 -7.18 -2.77 13.28
N TYR A 162 -5.90 -3.13 13.14
CA TYR A 162 -4.78 -2.49 13.84
C TYR A 162 -4.09 -1.38 13.03
N MET A 163 -4.59 -1.08 11.82
CA MET A 163 -4.09 0.01 10.99
C MET A 163 -4.84 1.32 11.28
N ASN A 164 -4.11 2.43 11.21
CA ASN A 164 -4.58 3.81 11.42
C ASN A 164 -5.40 3.92 12.72
N ASP A 165 -4.88 3.37 13.80
CA ASP A 165 -5.48 3.31 15.15
C ASP A 165 -6.92 2.75 15.19
N GLY A 166 -7.22 1.81 14.28
CA GLY A 166 -8.56 1.23 14.19
C GLY A 166 -9.62 2.18 13.61
N GLY A 167 -9.21 3.33 13.07
CA GLY A 167 -10.07 4.41 12.55
C GLY A 167 -10.96 4.05 11.36
N THR A 168 -10.98 2.79 10.93
CA THR A 168 -12.06 2.30 10.07
C THR A 168 -13.28 2.05 10.95
N LYS A 169 -14.36 2.82 10.79
CA LYS A 169 -15.66 2.54 11.44
C LYS A 169 -16.04 1.07 11.21
N ILE A 170 -15.75 0.20 12.19
CA ILE A 170 -16.07 -1.23 12.20
C ILE A 170 -17.55 -1.44 11.88
N ARG A 171 -18.38 -0.46 12.26
CA ARG A 171 -19.81 -0.31 11.91
C ARG A 171 -20.16 -0.61 10.44
N LYS A 172 -19.33 -0.26 9.45
CA LYS A 172 -19.65 -0.51 8.02
C LYS A 172 -19.44 -1.98 7.59
N TYR A 173 -18.70 -2.76 8.36
CA TYR A 173 -18.34 -4.14 8.03
C TYR A 173 -18.69 -5.09 9.19
N GLN A 174 -19.67 -4.74 10.01
CA GLN A 174 -20.01 -5.55 11.19
C GLN A 174 -20.29 -6.99 10.81
N ASP A 175 -20.96 -7.26 9.69
CA ASP A 175 -21.26 -8.63 9.24
C ASP A 175 -20.00 -9.47 8.92
N LEU A 176 -18.85 -8.83 8.72
CA LEU A 176 -17.55 -9.49 8.55
C LEU A 176 -16.76 -9.66 9.86
N TYR A 177 -17.08 -8.88 10.89
CA TYR A 177 -16.44 -8.93 12.21
C TYR A 177 -17.31 -9.65 13.27
N LYS A 178 -18.60 -9.85 12.98
CA LYS A 178 -19.60 -10.47 13.87
C LYS A 178 -19.41 -11.98 14.10
N GLU A 179 -18.47 -12.63 13.41
CA GLU A 179 -18.24 -14.07 13.59
C GLU A 179 -17.07 -14.40 14.53
N ASP A 180 -16.34 -13.41 15.08
CA ASP A 180 -15.14 -13.69 15.89
C ASP A 180 -14.92 -12.78 17.13
N ASP A 181 -15.94 -12.12 17.68
CA ASP A 181 -15.83 -11.47 19.01
C ASP A 181 -17.17 -11.56 19.77
N LEU A 182 -17.20 -12.45 20.78
CA LEU A 182 -18.27 -12.87 21.74
C LEU A 182 -19.27 -13.93 21.27
#